data_AF-A0A8C5JJB4-F1
#
_entry.id   AF-A0A8C5JJB4-F1
#
_cell.length_a   1.000
_cell.length_b   1.000
_cell.length_c   1.000
_cell.angle_alpha   90.00
_cell.angle_beta   90.00
_cell.angle_gamma   90.00
#
_symmetry.space_group_name_H-M   'P 1'
#
loop_
_entity.id
_entity.type
_entity.pdbx_description
1 polymer ?
#
loop_
_entity_poly.entity_id
_entity_poly.type
_entity_poly.pdbx_seq_one_letter_code
_entity_poly.pdbx_strand_id
1 'polypeptide(L)'
;MAVAEAQLYSKVSNKPRGRGTSALLEPLLAKGFPAHLAQKALVATGQKTVEDAVKWLHSHCNDPSLDDPIPQEYALYLCPRGRLHSRLQDFWRESKRQCGKNRAHEVFPHVTLCDFFTCEDQKVEFLYDVLKKVGDSFCQIFPPSIFLTLHASPSYLGFFIDDCQANILKDFAVAFSTEASALADCHVKPSLKQFHLTLAHRFYPHHQKTLEQLAKCINPGEPCQWVAALYSRDMRFVHYQRLRALFQYKPQNIDELMINAGDLIYVDPRQQNEAGEGWVIGTSHRTGCRGFLPENYTERAHESDTWVKHRSLTKTEKEPNVKPNGEAHNLSMSRSVTNVVSLQNTALRRGVLVMSHGERVDQVFGKSWLQQCLTADGKYYRADLNFPSSLPRQKDSMKQFECDPPLSCCGIFQSRLIGEALLEQEVTVSSVYSSPALRCVQTAQHVLQGLKLNQKVRIRVEPGLFEWTKWEASRAIPKFMTVAELVEASYDIDTSYR
;
A
#
# COMPACT_ATOMS: atom_id res chain seq x y z
N MET A 1 30.70 14.45 9.34
CA MET A 1 29.42 14.13 10.01
C MET A 1 29.12 12.63 10.12
N ALA A 2 29.95 11.73 9.58
CA ALA A 2 29.78 10.27 9.66
C ALA A 2 30.19 9.60 10.99
N VAL A 3 30.58 10.38 12.02
CA VAL A 3 31.06 9.85 13.31
C VAL A 3 29.96 9.87 14.39
N ALA A 4 28.86 10.58 14.16
CA ALA A 4 27.75 10.67 15.13
C ALA A 4 26.77 9.49 15.06
N GLU A 5 26.72 8.73 13.96
CA GLU A 5 25.80 7.60 13.78
C GLU A 5 26.32 6.29 14.40
N ALA A 6 27.63 6.17 14.63
CA ALA A 6 28.25 4.95 15.16
C ALA A 6 28.08 4.77 16.68
N GLN A 7 27.67 5.82 17.41
CA GLN A 7 27.50 5.76 18.88
C GLN A 7 26.11 5.29 19.33
N LEU A 8 25.16 5.04 18.42
CA LEU A 8 23.85 4.49 18.80
C LEU A 8 23.85 2.99 19.16
N TYR A 9 24.98 2.29 18.94
CA TYR A 9 25.05 0.82 19.00
C TYR A 9 25.82 0.25 20.20
N SER A 10 26.29 1.08 21.14
CA SER A 10 27.01 0.60 22.31
C SER A 10 26.15 0.67 23.58
N LYS A 11 25.46 -0.44 23.89
CA LYS A 11 25.22 -0.99 25.25
C LYS A 11 24.15 -2.09 25.19
N VAL A 12 24.50 -3.25 24.64
CA VAL A 12 23.75 -4.49 24.89
C VAL A 12 24.43 -5.17 26.07
N SER A 13 23.80 -5.10 27.25
CA SER A 13 24.29 -5.79 28.45
C SER A 13 23.60 -7.14 28.58
N ASN A 14 24.30 -8.21 28.20
CA ASN A 14 23.86 -9.58 28.40
C ASN A 14 24.01 -9.99 29.87
N LYS A 15 22.98 -9.76 30.69
CA LYS A 15 22.78 -10.53 31.94
C LYS A 15 21.31 -10.90 32.10
N PRO A 16 20.95 -12.20 32.06
CA PRO A 16 19.59 -12.64 32.31
C PRO A 16 19.33 -12.61 33.83
N ARG A 17 18.46 -11.72 34.29
CA ARG A 17 17.84 -11.85 35.63
C ARG A 17 16.42 -12.37 35.44
N GLY A 18 16.24 -13.63 35.80
CA GLY A 18 15.01 -14.37 35.58
C GLY A 18 13.86 -13.98 36.52
N ARG A 19 12.66 -13.97 35.94
CA ARG A 19 11.42 -14.52 36.52
C ARG A 19 10.41 -14.72 35.39
N GLY A 20 9.90 -15.96 35.26
CA GLY A 20 8.82 -16.37 34.36
C GLY A 20 9.24 -16.51 32.88
N THR A 21 9.66 -17.70 32.46
CA THR A 21 9.67 -18.05 31.04
C THR A 21 8.26 -17.89 30.48
N SER A 22 8.10 -17.03 29.46
CA SER A 22 6.79 -16.80 28.84
C SER A 22 6.18 -18.13 28.39
N ALA A 23 4.87 -18.32 28.59
CA ALA A 23 4.17 -19.55 28.22
C ALA A 23 4.31 -19.89 26.71
N LEU A 24 4.61 -18.90 25.88
CA LEU A 24 4.86 -19.06 24.45
C LEU A 24 6.33 -19.38 24.11
N LEU A 25 7.27 -19.10 25.02
CA LEU A 25 8.69 -19.33 24.80
C LEU A 25 9.08 -20.79 25.02
N GLU A 26 8.59 -21.43 26.08
CA GLU A 26 8.96 -22.81 26.42
C GLU A 26 8.68 -23.81 25.27
N PRO A 27 7.54 -23.75 24.55
CA PRO A 27 7.30 -24.62 23.41
C PRO A 27 8.28 -24.42 22.25
N LEU A 28 8.79 -23.20 22.05
CA LEU A 28 9.80 -22.91 21.01
C LEU A 28 11.18 -23.46 21.41
N LEU A 29 11.56 -23.33 22.68
CA LEU A 29 12.78 -23.92 23.21
C LEU A 29 12.74 -25.45 23.13
N ALA A 30 11.59 -26.06 23.45
CA ALA A 30 11.38 -27.51 23.34
C ALA A 30 11.47 -28.01 21.89
N LYS A 31 11.19 -27.16 20.89
CA LYS A 31 11.40 -27.44 19.46
C LYS A 31 12.85 -27.24 19.01
N GLY A 32 13.75 -26.84 19.90
CA GLY A 32 15.19 -26.69 19.64
C GLY A 32 15.61 -25.32 19.12
N PHE A 33 14.72 -24.33 19.09
CA PHE A 33 15.10 -22.97 18.69
C PHE A 33 15.94 -22.28 19.77
N PRO A 34 17.04 -21.59 19.43
CA PRO A 34 17.79 -20.76 20.36
C PRO A 34 16.90 -19.71 21.03
N ALA A 35 17.14 -19.43 22.31
CA ALA A 35 16.28 -18.55 23.10
C ALA A 35 16.14 -17.14 22.51
N HIS A 36 17.23 -16.54 22.01
CA HIS A 36 17.18 -15.20 21.42
C HIS A 36 16.35 -15.17 20.12
N LEU A 37 16.45 -16.21 19.27
CA LEU A 37 15.65 -16.31 18.05
C LEU A 37 14.17 -16.57 18.34
N ALA A 38 13.88 -17.45 19.30
CA ALA A 38 12.52 -17.71 19.74
C ALA A 38 11.87 -16.42 20.27
N GLN A 39 12.61 -15.64 21.06
CA GLN A 39 12.14 -14.35 21.57
C GLN A 39 11.90 -13.34 20.45
N LYS A 40 12.86 -13.19 19.52
CA LYS A 40 12.72 -12.31 18.35
C LYS A 40 11.49 -12.65 17.52
N ALA A 41 11.25 -13.93 17.26
CA ALA A 41 10.09 -14.39 16.49
C ALA A 41 8.77 -14.13 17.21
N LEU A 42 8.72 -14.35 18.52
CA LEU A 42 7.56 -14.01 19.35
C LEU A 42 7.26 -12.51 19.25
N VAL A 43 8.27 -11.67 19.35
CA VAL A 43 8.12 -10.21 19.27
C VAL A 43 7.69 -9.77 17.87
N ALA A 44 8.34 -10.27 16.81
CA ALA A 44 8.01 -9.99 15.42
C ALA A 44 6.59 -10.43 15.01
N THR A 45 5.97 -11.32 15.77
CA THR A 45 4.59 -11.78 15.55
C THR A 45 3.58 -11.20 16.53
N GLY A 46 4.02 -10.32 17.44
CA GLY A 46 3.17 -9.65 18.43
C GLY A 46 2.76 -10.57 19.60
N GLN A 47 3.48 -11.68 19.78
CA GLN A 47 3.23 -12.69 20.80
C GLN A 47 1.78 -13.20 20.77
N LYS A 48 1.34 -13.61 19.58
CA LYS A 48 -0.02 -14.13 19.33
C LYS A 48 -0.09 -15.62 19.62
N THR A 49 0.71 -16.41 18.92
CA THR A 49 0.70 -17.88 19.00
C THR A 49 2.12 -18.44 18.82
N VAL A 50 2.34 -19.66 19.29
CA VAL A 50 3.60 -20.39 19.05
C VAL A 50 3.74 -20.70 17.56
N GLU A 51 2.63 -21.06 16.90
CA GLU A 51 2.57 -21.44 15.49
C GLU A 51 2.99 -20.29 14.58
N ASP A 52 2.53 -19.07 14.86
CA ASP A 52 2.94 -17.87 14.11
C ASP A 52 4.44 -17.61 14.24
N ALA A 53 5.00 -17.72 15.45
CA ALA A 53 6.43 -17.54 15.70
C ALA A 53 7.27 -18.63 15.00
N VAL A 54 6.83 -19.88 15.06
CA VAL A 54 7.47 -20.98 14.32
C VAL A 54 7.43 -20.71 12.82
N LYS A 55 6.28 -20.30 12.27
CA LYS A 55 6.15 -19.98 10.84
C LYS A 55 7.06 -18.81 10.44
N TRP A 56 7.17 -17.79 11.29
CA TRP A 56 8.06 -16.67 11.07
C TRP A 56 9.53 -17.11 11.03
N LEU A 57 9.98 -17.93 11.98
CA LEU A 57 11.36 -18.49 12.00
C LEU A 57 11.68 -19.29 10.74
N HIS A 58 10.76 -20.16 10.31
CA HIS A 58 10.94 -20.92 9.07
C HIS A 58 10.99 -20.03 7.84
N SER A 59 10.23 -18.93 7.83
CA SER A 59 10.23 -17.99 6.69
C SER A 59 11.51 -17.16 6.63
N HIS A 60 12.17 -16.94 7.77
CA HIS A 60 13.41 -16.16 7.90
C HIS A 60 14.67 -17.04 7.98
N CYS A 61 14.58 -18.34 7.64
CA CYS A 61 15.73 -19.25 7.75
C CYS A 61 16.96 -18.83 6.92
N ASN A 62 16.75 -18.01 5.88
CA ASN A 62 17.79 -17.45 5.03
C ASN A 62 18.01 -15.94 5.24
N ASP A 63 17.44 -15.35 6.30
CA ASP A 63 17.65 -13.94 6.64
C ASP A 63 19.09 -13.77 7.17
N PRO A 64 19.97 -13.02 6.49
CA PRO A 64 21.37 -12.85 6.89
C PRO A 64 21.55 -12.08 8.21
N SER A 65 20.49 -11.43 8.67
CA SER A 65 20.46 -10.57 9.85
C SER A 65 19.55 -11.12 10.95
N LEU A 66 19.14 -12.40 10.84
CA LEU A 66 18.28 -13.06 11.81
C LEU A 66 18.89 -13.10 13.22
N ASP A 67 20.21 -13.25 13.33
CA ASP A 67 20.92 -13.31 14.61
C ASP A 67 21.35 -11.95 15.17
N ASP A 68 21.22 -10.87 14.39
CA ASP A 68 21.66 -9.54 14.83
C ASP A 68 20.85 -9.08 16.05
N PRO A 69 21.47 -8.59 17.14
CA PRO A 69 20.77 -8.20 18.36
C PRO A 69 20.12 -6.81 18.23
N ILE A 70 19.36 -6.61 17.16
CA ILE A 70 18.73 -5.34 16.82
C ILE A 70 17.31 -5.32 17.42
N PRO A 71 17.03 -4.44 18.40
CA PRO A 71 15.70 -4.35 19.00
C PRO A 71 14.67 -3.76 18.03
N GLN A 72 13.40 -3.92 18.36
CA GLN A 72 12.33 -3.21 17.65
C GLN A 72 12.10 -1.82 18.24
N GLU A 73 11.55 -0.92 17.42
CA GLU A 73 11.01 0.34 17.89
C GLU A 73 9.52 0.18 18.19
N TYR A 74 9.08 0.72 19.32
CA TYR A 74 7.71 0.67 19.81
C TYR A 74 7.11 2.05 19.90
N ALA A 75 5.80 2.13 19.74
CA ALA A 75 5.02 3.32 20.03
C ALA A 75 3.68 2.94 20.66
N LEU A 76 3.24 3.78 21.59
CA LEU A 76 1.93 3.67 22.22
C LEU A 76 0.97 4.66 21.56
N TYR A 77 -0.10 4.13 20.98
CA TYR A 77 -1.11 4.91 20.27
C TYR A 77 -2.48 4.75 20.91
N LEU A 78 -3.25 5.82 20.93
CA LEU A 78 -4.67 5.78 21.22
C LEU A 78 -5.44 5.71 19.89
N CYS A 79 -6.15 4.61 19.68
CA CYS A 79 -6.81 4.29 18.42
C CYS A 79 -8.34 4.36 18.57
N PRO A 80 -9.07 5.05 17.67
CA PRO A 80 -10.52 5.01 17.65
C PRO A 80 -11.02 3.68 17.07
N ARG A 81 -12.13 3.16 17.62
CA ARG A 81 -12.87 1.99 17.12
C ARG A 81 -14.37 2.30 17.04
N GLY A 82 -15.10 1.49 16.28
CA GLY A 82 -16.54 1.67 16.08
C GLY A 82 -16.85 2.68 14.98
N ARG A 83 -17.94 3.46 15.14
CA ARG A 83 -18.49 4.31 14.06
C ARG A 83 -17.54 5.43 13.64
N LEU A 84 -16.90 6.09 14.61
CA LEU A 84 -15.91 7.12 14.31
C LEU A 84 -14.77 6.57 13.45
N HIS A 85 -14.27 5.36 13.75
CA HIS A 85 -13.23 4.72 12.95
C HIS A 85 -13.66 4.50 11.50
N SER A 86 -14.88 4.00 11.27
CA SER A 86 -15.42 3.84 9.92
C SER A 86 -15.50 5.17 9.16
N ARG A 87 -15.94 6.26 9.83
CA ARG A 87 -15.96 7.60 9.22
C ARG A 87 -14.57 8.13 8.88
N LEU A 88 -13.59 7.87 9.74
CA LEU A 88 -12.19 8.22 9.49
C LEU A 88 -11.63 7.44 8.29
N GLN A 89 -11.97 6.15 8.15
CA GLN A 89 -11.59 5.35 6.99
C GLN A 89 -12.25 5.84 5.70
N ASP A 90 -13.52 6.27 5.75
CA ASP A 90 -14.20 6.85 4.59
C ASP A 90 -13.54 8.18 4.17
N PHE A 91 -13.25 9.05 5.13
CA PHE A 91 -12.48 10.28 4.89
C PHE A 91 -11.13 9.96 4.26
N TRP A 92 -10.42 8.97 4.79
CA TRP A 92 -9.10 8.56 4.29
C TRP A 92 -9.16 8.06 2.85
N ARG A 93 -10.15 7.20 2.53
CA ARG A 93 -10.36 6.70 1.18
C ARG A 93 -10.66 7.84 0.21
N GLU A 94 -11.56 8.74 0.60
CA GLU A 94 -12.05 9.81 -0.26
C GLU A 94 -11.03 10.93 -0.44
N SER A 95 -10.31 11.30 0.62
CA SER A 95 -9.22 12.28 0.54
C SER A 95 -8.06 11.75 -0.31
N LYS A 96 -7.68 10.47 -0.19
CA LYS A 96 -6.70 9.84 -1.09
C LYS A 96 -7.18 9.84 -2.55
N ARG A 97 -8.47 9.59 -2.80
CA ARG A 97 -9.07 9.58 -4.15
C ARG A 97 -9.10 10.96 -4.80
N GLN A 98 -9.48 11.99 -4.04
CA GLN A 98 -9.65 13.35 -4.58
C GLN A 98 -8.39 14.21 -4.53
N CYS A 99 -7.49 13.96 -3.58
CA CYS A 99 -6.32 14.82 -3.31
C CYS A 99 -4.99 14.06 -3.38
N GLY A 100 -5.00 12.78 -3.75
CA GLY A 100 -3.82 11.93 -3.75
C GLY A 100 -3.30 11.57 -2.36
N LYS A 101 -2.19 10.82 -2.31
CA LYS A 101 -1.57 10.38 -1.06
C LYS A 101 -0.81 11.54 -0.39
N ASN A 102 -1.30 12.02 0.74
CA ASN A 102 -0.54 12.82 1.72
C ASN A 102 0.07 11.94 2.85
N ARG A 103 0.92 12.53 3.72
CA ARG A 103 1.65 11.80 4.78
C ARG A 103 0.77 11.22 5.89
N ALA A 104 -0.40 11.78 6.16
CA ALA A 104 -1.32 11.18 7.11
C ALA A 104 -1.69 9.77 6.65
N HIS A 105 -1.71 9.52 5.34
CA HIS A 105 -2.04 8.21 4.79
C HIS A 105 -1.03 7.10 5.08
N GLU A 106 0.10 7.34 5.75
CA GLU A 106 1.09 6.30 6.02
C GLU A 106 0.73 5.44 7.25
N VAL A 107 -0.03 6.01 8.19
CA VAL A 107 -0.32 5.39 9.49
C VAL A 107 -1.78 5.55 9.86
N PHE A 108 -2.47 4.42 10.09
CA PHE A 108 -3.90 4.35 10.48
C PHE A 108 -4.33 5.46 11.47
N PRO A 109 -5.61 5.92 11.47
CA PRO A 109 -6.04 6.99 12.37
C PRO A 109 -5.72 6.73 13.84
N HIS A 110 -4.97 7.62 14.48
CA HIS A 110 -4.45 7.45 15.84
C HIS A 110 -4.17 8.81 16.51
N VAL A 111 -3.92 8.76 17.82
CA VAL A 111 -3.35 9.83 18.62
C VAL A 111 -2.07 9.30 19.27
N THR A 112 -0.95 10.02 19.10
CA THR A 112 0.37 9.62 19.60
C THR A 112 0.52 9.92 21.09
N LEU A 113 0.66 8.88 21.92
CA LEU A 113 0.82 9.02 23.37
C LEU A 113 2.29 9.14 23.81
N CYS A 114 3.23 8.57 23.04
CA CYS A 114 4.67 8.72 23.28
C CYS A 114 5.45 8.75 21.96
N ASP A 115 6.67 9.27 22.03
CA ASP A 115 7.64 9.14 20.93
C ASP A 115 8.04 7.66 20.77
N PHE A 116 8.55 7.28 19.59
CA PHE A 116 9.11 5.93 19.39
C PHE A 116 10.25 5.67 20.38
N PHE A 117 10.31 4.45 20.91
CA PHE A 117 11.34 4.00 21.85
C PHE A 117 11.75 2.56 21.55
N THR A 118 12.97 2.18 21.89
CA THR A 118 13.46 0.80 21.69
C THR A 118 13.20 -0.08 22.91
N CYS A 119 13.00 -1.37 22.67
CA CYS A 119 12.94 -2.38 23.72
C CYS A 119 13.60 -3.68 23.24
N GLU A 120 14.46 -4.26 24.06
CA GLU A 120 15.07 -5.57 23.80
C GLU A 120 14.01 -6.67 23.78
N ASP A 121 14.15 -7.65 22.88
CA ASP A 121 13.16 -8.72 22.69
C ASP A 121 12.81 -9.47 23.99
N GLN A 122 13.80 -9.68 24.87
CA GLN A 122 13.64 -10.35 26.16
C GLN A 122 12.84 -9.54 27.19
N LYS A 123 12.70 -8.22 27.00
CA LYS A 123 12.04 -7.31 27.94
C LYS A 123 10.61 -6.94 27.52
N VAL A 124 10.15 -7.38 26.35
CA VAL A 124 8.83 -7.01 25.79
C VAL A 124 7.65 -7.48 26.64
N GLU A 125 7.78 -8.62 27.32
CA GLU A 125 6.74 -9.09 28.26
C GLU A 125 6.55 -8.09 29.42
N PHE A 126 7.63 -7.49 29.93
CA PHE A 126 7.53 -6.45 30.95
C PHE A 126 6.78 -5.22 30.43
N LEU A 127 6.93 -4.86 29.15
CA LEU A 127 6.13 -3.78 28.55
C LEU A 127 4.64 -4.11 28.49
N TYR A 128 4.26 -5.38 28.31
CA TYR A 128 2.87 -5.78 28.36
C TYR A 128 2.30 -5.70 29.77
N ASP A 129 3.06 -6.15 30.76
CA ASP A 129 2.70 -6.04 32.17
C ASP A 129 2.57 -4.57 32.59
N VAL A 130 3.48 -3.70 32.13
CA VAL A 130 3.40 -2.24 32.31
C VAL A 130 2.11 -1.70 31.70
N LEU A 131 1.82 -2.02 30.43
CA LEU A 131 0.61 -1.53 29.77
C LEU A 131 -0.66 -2.00 30.50
N LYS A 132 -0.69 -3.26 30.94
CA LYS A 132 -1.81 -3.81 31.72
C LYS A 132 -1.95 -3.11 33.07
N LYS A 133 -0.87 -3.02 33.85
CA LYS A 133 -0.85 -2.39 35.18
C LYS A 133 -1.31 -0.93 35.12
N VAL A 134 -0.80 -0.16 34.16
CA VAL A 134 -1.20 1.24 33.96
C VAL A 134 -2.63 1.33 33.41
N GLY A 135 -3.04 0.42 32.52
CA GLY A 135 -4.42 0.35 32.06
C GLY A 135 -5.42 0.11 33.19
N ASP A 136 -5.10 -0.83 34.08
CA ASP A 136 -5.93 -1.18 35.24
C ASP A 136 -6.00 -0.02 36.24
N SER A 137 -4.89 0.70 36.50
CA SER A 137 -4.91 1.86 37.40
C SER A 137 -5.69 3.05 36.84
N PHE A 138 -5.80 3.16 35.51
CA PHE A 138 -6.58 4.21 34.86
C PHE A 138 -8.01 3.79 34.51
N CYS A 139 -8.42 2.52 34.71
CA CYS A 139 -9.69 2.00 34.16
C CYS A 139 -10.95 2.82 34.53
N GLN A 140 -10.98 3.40 35.73
CA GLN A 140 -12.09 4.21 36.25
C GLN A 140 -12.03 5.67 35.82
N ILE A 141 -10.82 6.22 35.63
CA ILE A 141 -10.61 7.63 35.30
C ILE A 141 -10.41 7.86 33.79
N PHE A 142 -10.14 6.79 33.02
CA PHE A 142 -9.91 6.89 31.59
C PHE A 142 -11.17 7.41 30.89
N PRO A 143 -11.06 8.48 30.06
CA PRO A 143 -12.22 9.16 29.50
C PRO A 143 -13.18 8.18 28.81
N PRO A 144 -14.47 8.11 29.20
CA PRO A 144 -15.45 7.25 28.53
C PRO A 144 -15.77 7.76 27.12
N SER A 145 -15.68 9.07 26.91
CA SER A 145 -15.76 9.76 25.63
C SER A 145 -14.61 10.75 25.51
N ILE A 146 -14.21 11.03 24.28
CA ILE A 146 -13.19 12.03 23.95
C ILE A 146 -13.82 13.02 22.99
N PHE A 147 -13.85 14.29 23.38
CA PHE A 147 -14.37 15.36 22.55
C PHE A 147 -13.28 15.81 21.58
N LEU A 148 -13.68 15.93 20.31
CA LEU A 148 -12.81 16.20 19.18
C LEU A 148 -13.24 17.49 18.51
N THR A 149 -12.33 18.45 18.42
CA THR A 149 -12.56 19.74 17.76
C THR A 149 -11.78 19.79 16.45
N LEU A 150 -12.48 19.98 15.34
CA LEU A 150 -11.84 20.08 14.02
C LEU A 150 -11.00 21.36 13.95
N HIS A 151 -9.75 21.21 13.52
CA HIS A 151 -8.84 22.32 13.25
C HIS A 151 -8.25 22.18 11.85
N ALA A 152 -8.23 23.30 11.12
CA ALA A 152 -7.71 23.40 9.78
C ALA A 152 -6.74 24.58 9.68
N SER A 153 -5.58 24.34 9.07
CA SER A 153 -4.58 25.35 8.73
C SER A 153 -3.98 25.03 7.36
N PRO A 154 -3.20 25.94 6.72
CA PRO A 154 -2.77 25.81 5.32
C PRO A 154 -1.94 24.58 4.93
N SER A 155 -1.55 23.75 5.91
CA SER A 155 -0.80 22.51 5.66
C SER A 155 -1.11 21.39 6.66
N TYR A 156 -2.15 21.57 7.48
CA TYR A 156 -2.56 20.62 8.50
C TYR A 156 -4.08 20.63 8.68
N LEU A 157 -4.64 19.44 8.83
CA LEU A 157 -6.04 19.21 9.11
C LEU A 157 -6.14 18.03 10.09
N GLY A 158 -6.87 18.21 11.18
CA GLY A 158 -7.01 17.19 12.20
C GLY A 158 -8.00 17.57 13.28
N PHE A 159 -8.25 16.63 14.18
CA PHE A 159 -9.03 16.87 15.39
C PHE A 159 -8.11 17.06 16.58
N PHE A 160 -8.37 18.07 17.40
CA PHE A 160 -7.73 18.24 18.70
C PHE A 160 -8.63 17.69 19.81
N ILE A 161 -8.01 17.10 20.81
CA ILE A 161 -8.70 16.64 22.02
C ILE A 161 -8.84 17.81 22.99
N ASP A 162 -10.01 17.92 23.62
CA ASP A 162 -10.27 18.90 24.68
C ASP A 162 -9.30 18.76 25.88
N ASP A 163 -8.92 19.89 26.48
CA ASP A 163 -7.87 19.94 27.50
C ASP A 163 -8.18 19.08 28.74
N CYS A 164 -9.46 18.96 29.14
CA CYS A 164 -9.85 18.16 30.29
C CYS A 164 -9.49 16.68 30.09
N GLN A 165 -9.85 16.13 28.93
CA GLN A 165 -9.57 14.73 28.59
C GLN A 165 -8.09 14.54 28.21
N ALA A 166 -7.49 15.53 27.55
CA ALA A 166 -6.09 15.49 27.17
C ALA A 166 -5.17 15.39 28.40
N ASN A 167 -5.49 16.05 29.51
CA ASN A 167 -4.68 15.96 30.73
C ASN A 167 -4.66 14.55 31.32
N ILE A 168 -5.81 13.85 31.36
CA ILE A 168 -5.87 12.44 31.80
C ILE A 168 -5.01 11.55 30.89
N LEU A 169 -5.04 11.79 29.58
CA LEU A 169 -4.22 11.04 28.63
C LEU A 169 -2.71 11.34 28.79
N LYS A 170 -2.33 12.56 29.19
CA LYS A 170 -0.93 12.91 29.48
C LYS A 170 -0.46 12.19 30.73
N ASP A 171 -1.27 12.17 31.78
CA ASP A 171 -0.98 11.44 33.01
C ASP A 171 -0.84 9.94 32.74
N PHE A 172 -1.71 9.37 31.89
CA PHE A 172 -1.59 7.99 31.42
C PHE A 172 -0.26 7.73 30.69
N ALA A 173 0.14 8.63 29.77
CA ALA A 173 1.40 8.51 29.05
C ALA A 173 2.63 8.62 29.97
N VAL A 174 2.59 9.52 30.96
CA VAL A 174 3.65 9.69 31.97
C VAL A 174 3.75 8.46 32.88
N ALA A 175 2.61 7.91 33.31
CA ALA A 175 2.57 6.68 34.11
C ALA A 175 3.16 5.51 33.33
N PHE A 176 2.77 5.33 32.05
CA PHE A 176 3.35 4.32 31.17
C PHE A 176 4.87 4.49 31.02
N SER A 177 5.34 5.72 30.79
CA SER A 177 6.78 6.01 30.67
C SER A 177 7.56 5.66 31.93
N THR A 178 7.04 6.05 33.09
CA THR A 178 7.67 5.81 34.40
C THR A 178 7.78 4.31 34.68
N GLU A 179 6.69 3.58 34.49
CA GLU A 179 6.63 2.12 34.73
C GLU A 179 7.46 1.34 33.70
N ALA A 180 7.47 1.75 32.42
CA ALA A 180 8.31 1.15 31.39
C ALA A 180 9.80 1.34 31.67
N SER A 181 10.20 2.50 32.20
CA SER A 181 11.57 2.74 32.67
C SER A 181 11.92 1.84 33.86
N ALA A 182 11.01 1.71 34.83
CA ALA A 182 11.27 0.95 36.05
C ALA A 182 11.33 -0.57 35.83
N LEU A 183 10.46 -1.13 34.98
CA LEU A 183 10.28 -2.58 34.82
C LEU A 183 10.94 -3.15 33.56
N ALA A 184 11.01 -2.35 32.48
CA ALA A 184 11.55 -2.79 31.19
C ALA A 184 12.83 -2.05 30.79
N ASP A 185 13.36 -1.15 31.62
CA ASP A 185 14.56 -0.36 31.33
C ASP A 185 14.44 0.41 29.99
N CYS A 186 13.22 0.84 29.66
CA CYS A 186 12.88 1.51 28.41
C CYS A 186 12.78 3.02 28.62
N HIS A 187 13.57 3.80 27.89
CA HIS A 187 13.47 5.26 27.92
C HIS A 187 12.33 5.75 27.02
N VAL A 188 11.12 5.77 27.57
CA VAL A 188 9.93 6.27 26.86
C VAL A 188 9.77 7.77 27.12
N LYS A 189 9.68 8.57 26.06
CA LYS A 189 9.34 9.99 26.18
C LYS A 189 7.84 10.22 26.00
N PRO A 190 7.08 10.57 27.05
CA PRO A 190 5.65 10.78 26.93
C PRO A 190 5.35 12.04 26.12
N SER A 191 4.26 12.02 25.35
CA SER A 191 3.79 13.17 24.61
C SER A 191 3.04 14.12 25.55
N LEU A 192 3.64 15.29 25.79
CA LEU A 192 3.05 16.35 26.61
C LEU A 192 2.44 17.48 25.77
N LYS A 193 2.54 17.36 24.44
CA LYS A 193 1.96 18.31 23.48
C LYS A 193 0.43 18.20 23.48
N GLN A 194 -0.23 19.14 22.81
CA GLN A 194 -1.67 19.04 22.58
C GLN A 194 -1.98 17.79 21.75
N PHE A 195 -2.80 16.90 22.29
CA PHE A 195 -3.17 15.67 21.60
C PHE A 195 -4.08 15.96 20.43
N HIS A 196 -3.79 15.27 19.32
CA HIS A 196 -4.51 15.43 18.08
C HIS A 196 -4.55 14.13 17.29
N LEU A 197 -5.62 13.97 16.52
CA LEU A 197 -5.78 12.97 15.48
C LEU A 197 -5.59 13.67 14.14
N THR A 198 -4.51 13.36 13.44
CA THR A 198 -4.24 13.96 12.13
C THR A 198 -5.08 13.31 11.04
N LEU A 199 -5.77 14.14 10.25
CA LEU A 199 -6.52 13.71 9.06
C LEU A 199 -5.70 13.87 7.78
N ALA A 200 -5.00 15.00 7.66
CA ALA A 200 -4.12 15.28 6.53
C ALA A 200 -3.04 16.27 6.98
N HIS A 201 -1.82 16.11 6.48
CA HIS A 201 -0.77 17.11 6.67
C HIS A 201 0.23 17.09 5.52
N ARG A 202 0.94 18.21 5.34
CA ARG A 202 1.88 18.44 4.22
C ARG A 202 1.23 18.17 2.84
N PHE A 203 -0.03 18.54 2.69
CA PHE A 203 -0.75 18.50 1.42
C PHE A 203 -0.62 19.84 0.68
N TYR A 204 -0.89 19.85 -0.62
CA TYR A 204 -0.82 21.06 -1.43
C TYR A 204 -1.94 22.05 -1.09
N PRO A 205 -1.70 23.38 -1.11
CA PRO A 205 -2.71 24.38 -0.74
C PRO A 205 -4.03 24.28 -1.51
N HIS A 206 -4.00 23.86 -2.78
CA HIS A 206 -5.21 23.69 -3.59
C HIS A 206 -6.12 22.55 -3.12
N HIS A 207 -5.62 21.62 -2.30
CA HIS A 207 -6.41 20.55 -1.69
C HIS A 207 -7.15 21.00 -0.41
N GLN A 208 -6.81 22.15 0.18
CA GLN A 208 -7.34 22.61 1.47
C GLN A 208 -8.88 22.54 1.53
N LYS A 209 -9.56 23.18 0.56
CA LYS A 209 -11.01 23.30 0.54
C LYS A 209 -11.70 21.93 0.47
N THR A 210 -11.18 21.02 -0.36
CA THR A 210 -11.72 19.66 -0.50
C THR A 210 -11.54 18.87 0.79
N LEU A 211 -10.36 18.91 1.39
CA LEU A 211 -10.06 18.20 2.64
C LEU A 211 -10.92 18.72 3.79
N GLU A 212 -11.09 20.04 3.92
CA GLU A 212 -11.98 20.63 4.92
C GLU A 212 -13.44 20.22 4.73
N GLN A 213 -13.94 20.16 3.49
CA GLN A 213 -15.30 19.71 3.20
C GLN A 213 -15.50 18.25 3.60
N LEU A 214 -14.54 17.37 3.27
CA LEU A 214 -14.59 15.97 3.68
C LEU A 214 -14.52 15.81 5.19
N ALA A 215 -13.68 16.59 5.88
CA ALA A 215 -13.54 16.51 7.33
C ALA A 215 -14.82 16.99 8.07
N LYS A 216 -15.54 17.97 7.52
CA LYS A 216 -16.85 18.41 8.07
C LYS A 216 -17.92 17.33 8.02
N CYS A 217 -17.78 16.30 7.17
CA CYS A 217 -18.69 15.16 7.14
C CYS A 217 -18.45 14.15 8.27
N ILE A 218 -17.34 14.29 9.02
CA ILE A 218 -17.06 13.45 10.18
C ILE A 218 -17.72 14.10 11.39
N ASN A 219 -18.74 13.46 11.95
CA ASN A 219 -19.34 13.89 13.20
C ASN A 219 -18.41 13.47 14.37
N PRO A 220 -17.79 14.41 15.09
CA PRO A 220 -16.85 14.09 16.17
C PRO A 220 -17.54 13.53 17.42
N GLY A 221 -18.87 13.69 17.54
CA GLY A 221 -19.69 13.13 18.62
C GLY A 221 -20.16 11.69 18.38
N GLU A 222 -19.74 11.04 17.28
CA GLU A 222 -20.07 9.63 17.02
C GLU A 222 -19.56 8.73 18.15
N PRO A 223 -20.33 7.69 18.55
CA PRO A 223 -19.87 6.71 19.51
C PRO A 223 -18.54 6.09 19.06
N CYS A 224 -17.54 6.20 19.94
CA CYS A 224 -16.19 5.74 19.68
C CYS A 224 -15.64 5.05 20.92
N GLN A 225 -15.15 3.83 20.75
CA GLN A 225 -14.32 3.18 21.76
C GLN A 225 -12.87 3.51 21.49
N TRP A 226 -12.20 4.09 22.49
CA TRP A 226 -10.79 4.43 22.40
C TRP A 226 -9.94 3.33 23.03
N VAL A 227 -8.95 2.87 22.28
CA VAL A 227 -8.10 1.74 22.66
C VAL A 227 -6.65 2.17 22.64
N ALA A 228 -6.01 2.15 23.81
CA ALA A 228 -4.56 2.29 23.87
C ALA A 228 -3.91 0.99 23.39
N ALA A 229 -3.08 1.05 22.37
CA ALA A 229 -2.48 -0.11 21.72
C ALA A 229 -0.99 0.13 21.48
N LEU A 230 -0.20 -0.89 21.82
CA LEU A 230 1.24 -0.93 21.58
C LEU A 230 1.49 -1.50 20.19
N TYR A 231 2.26 -0.77 19.39
CA TYR A 231 2.72 -1.20 18.08
C TYR A 231 4.23 -1.22 18.05
N SER A 232 4.79 -2.05 17.18
CA SER A 232 6.22 -2.05 16.89
C SER A 232 6.50 -2.02 15.39
N ARG A 233 7.72 -1.65 15.07
CA ARG A 233 8.29 -1.71 13.73
C ARG A 233 9.77 -2.10 13.80
N ASP A 234 10.25 -2.69 12.71
CA ASP A 234 11.67 -2.99 12.56
C ASP A 234 12.48 -1.69 12.41
N MET A 235 13.41 -1.47 13.34
CA MET A 235 14.21 -0.24 13.38
C MET A 235 15.16 -0.09 12.20
N ARG A 236 15.53 -1.19 11.53
CA ARG A 236 16.46 -1.18 10.38
C ARG A 236 15.84 -0.48 9.18
N PHE A 237 14.52 -0.57 9.06
CA PHE A 237 13.78 -0.14 7.89
C PHE A 237 13.00 1.16 8.14
N VAL A 238 13.28 1.92 9.20
CA VAL A 238 12.54 3.16 9.53
C VAL A 238 12.50 4.14 8.35
N HIS A 239 13.62 4.32 7.66
CA HIS A 239 13.74 5.26 6.53
C HIS A 239 13.50 4.62 5.15
N TYR A 240 13.08 3.36 5.10
CA TYR A 240 12.89 2.63 3.85
C TYR A 240 11.50 2.94 3.28
N GLN A 241 11.40 2.98 1.97
CA GLN A 241 10.11 2.93 1.29
C GLN A 241 9.51 1.54 1.45
N ARG A 242 8.18 1.46 1.60
CA ARG A 242 7.45 0.19 1.57
C ARG A 242 6.79 0.02 0.21
N LEU A 243 7.01 -1.12 -0.41
CA LEU A 243 6.31 -1.57 -1.60
C LEU A 243 5.43 -2.77 -1.27
N ARG A 244 4.33 -2.92 -2.01
CA ARG A 244 3.48 -4.12 -2.01
C ARG A 244 3.54 -4.77 -3.37
N ALA A 245 3.86 -6.06 -3.42
CA ALA A 245 3.82 -6.84 -4.64
C ALA A 245 2.37 -7.04 -5.10
N LEU A 246 2.11 -6.72 -6.37
CA LEU A 246 0.83 -6.92 -7.04
C LEU A 246 0.76 -8.31 -7.70
N PHE A 247 1.91 -8.80 -8.15
CA PHE A 247 2.03 -10.07 -8.87
C PHE A 247 3.12 -10.94 -8.25
N GLN A 248 3.04 -12.24 -8.54
CA GLN A 248 4.12 -13.16 -8.19
C GLN A 248 5.28 -13.02 -9.18
N TYR A 249 6.50 -13.09 -8.67
CA TYR A 249 7.73 -13.16 -9.45
C TYR A 249 8.61 -14.30 -8.93
N LYS A 250 9.05 -15.16 -9.86
CA LYS A 250 9.99 -16.23 -9.58
C LYS A 250 11.38 -15.79 -10.04
N PRO A 251 12.40 -15.83 -9.17
CA PRO A 251 13.78 -15.49 -9.52
C PRO A 251 14.28 -16.32 -10.70
N GLN A 252 14.92 -15.66 -11.65
CA GLN A 252 15.69 -16.28 -12.74
C GLN A 252 17.18 -16.34 -12.38
N ASN A 253 17.66 -15.38 -11.61
CA ASN A 253 19.04 -15.28 -11.12
C ASN A 253 19.10 -15.40 -9.59
N ILE A 254 20.30 -15.70 -9.07
CA ILE A 254 20.52 -15.93 -7.62
C ILE A 254 20.41 -14.68 -6.76
N ASP A 255 20.58 -13.51 -7.37
CA ASP A 255 20.51 -12.19 -6.76
C ASP A 255 19.09 -11.58 -6.82
N GLU A 256 18.15 -12.28 -7.46
CA GLU A 256 16.75 -11.86 -7.56
C GLU A 256 15.90 -12.37 -6.38
N LEU A 257 14.97 -11.53 -5.95
CA LEU A 257 14.09 -11.77 -4.81
C LEU A 257 12.77 -12.40 -5.26
N MET A 258 12.44 -13.55 -4.69
CA MET A 258 11.12 -14.15 -4.87
C MET A 258 10.05 -13.33 -4.16
N ILE A 259 9.03 -12.89 -4.89
CA ILE A 259 7.88 -12.17 -4.35
C ILE A 259 6.57 -12.86 -4.76
N ASN A 260 5.59 -12.85 -3.87
CA ASN A 260 4.22 -13.28 -4.12
C ASN A 260 3.27 -12.08 -4.03
N ALA A 261 2.10 -12.19 -4.67
CA ALA A 261 1.09 -11.14 -4.58
C ALA A 261 0.71 -10.86 -3.11
N GLY A 262 0.72 -9.58 -2.72
CA GLY A 262 0.48 -9.10 -1.36
C GLY A 262 1.73 -8.94 -0.49
N ASP A 263 2.91 -9.38 -0.94
CA ASP A 263 4.14 -9.26 -0.16
C ASP A 263 4.54 -7.81 0.08
N LEU A 264 5.06 -7.52 1.27
CA LEU A 264 5.64 -6.23 1.60
C LEU A 264 7.16 -6.28 1.44
N ILE A 265 7.72 -5.23 0.85
CA ILE A 265 9.15 -5.11 0.55
C ILE A 265 9.65 -3.77 1.07
N TYR A 266 10.77 -3.80 1.79
CA TYR A 266 11.51 -2.62 2.19
C TYR A 266 12.52 -2.24 1.12
N VAL A 267 12.52 -0.98 0.70
CA VAL A 267 13.40 -0.46 -0.35
C VAL A 267 14.15 0.76 0.20
N ASP A 268 15.48 0.72 0.23
CA ASP A 268 16.30 1.87 0.61
C ASP A 268 16.34 2.86 -0.58
N PRO A 269 15.75 4.06 -0.46
CA PRO A 269 15.75 5.02 -1.57
C PRO A 269 17.14 5.46 -2.03
N ARG A 270 18.17 5.28 -1.18
CA ARG A 270 19.56 5.69 -1.48
C ARG A 270 20.33 4.69 -2.33
N GLN A 271 19.91 3.43 -2.35
CA GLN A 271 20.61 2.34 -3.03
C GLN A 271 20.04 2.01 -4.41
N GLN A 272 19.08 2.80 -4.90
CA GLN A 272 18.39 2.48 -6.16
C GLN A 272 19.19 2.82 -7.41
N ASN A 273 20.26 3.62 -7.30
CA ASN A 273 21.14 3.90 -8.45
C ASN A 273 21.89 2.65 -8.94
N GLU A 274 22.02 1.63 -8.09
CA GLU A 274 22.62 0.33 -8.42
C GLU A 274 21.63 -0.58 -9.17
N ALA A 275 20.34 -0.26 -9.10
CA ALA A 275 19.31 -1.02 -9.81
C ALA A 275 19.24 -0.56 -11.27
N GLY A 276 19.26 -1.52 -12.19
CA GLY A 276 19.00 -1.25 -13.61
C GLY A 276 17.57 -0.75 -13.85
N GLU A 277 17.33 -0.16 -15.02
CA GLU A 277 16.01 0.33 -15.43
C GLU A 277 14.93 -0.76 -15.27
N GLY A 278 13.84 -0.46 -14.56
CA GLY A 278 12.71 -1.38 -14.32
C GLY A 278 12.90 -2.36 -13.17
N TRP A 279 14.05 -2.32 -12.47
CA TRP A 279 14.34 -3.15 -11.30
C TRP A 279 14.49 -2.29 -10.05
N VAL A 280 14.20 -2.88 -8.90
CA VAL A 280 14.40 -2.27 -7.59
C VAL A 280 15.08 -3.27 -6.68
N ILE A 281 16.00 -2.81 -5.83
CA ILE A 281 16.62 -3.67 -4.82
C ILE A 281 15.83 -3.53 -3.52
N GLY A 282 15.29 -4.65 -3.03
CA GLY A 282 14.43 -4.68 -1.86
C GLY A 282 14.77 -5.81 -0.90
N THR A 283 14.30 -5.66 0.33
CA THR A 283 14.35 -6.69 1.39
C THR A 283 12.93 -7.14 1.69
N SER A 284 12.66 -8.44 1.56
CA SER A 284 11.34 -9.02 1.82
C SER A 284 10.99 -8.94 3.30
N HIS A 285 9.87 -8.33 3.65
CA HIS A 285 9.36 -8.33 5.03
C HIS A 285 9.02 -9.73 5.55
N ARG A 286 8.68 -10.67 4.64
CA ARG A 286 8.31 -12.04 5.03
C ARG A 286 9.52 -12.92 5.33
N THR A 287 10.63 -12.68 4.67
CA THR A 287 11.78 -13.62 4.67
C THR A 287 13.10 -13.00 5.10
N GLY A 288 13.15 -11.69 5.26
CA GLY A 288 14.39 -10.94 5.53
C GLY A 288 15.42 -10.96 4.38
N CYS A 289 15.16 -11.71 3.31
CA CYS A 289 16.07 -11.84 2.18
C CYS A 289 16.08 -10.56 1.34
N ARG A 290 17.27 -10.18 0.86
CA ARG A 290 17.49 -9.04 -0.04
C ARG A 290 17.74 -9.53 -1.47
N GLY A 291 17.21 -8.82 -2.46
CA GLY A 291 17.49 -9.09 -3.87
C GLY A 291 16.79 -8.11 -4.82
N PHE A 292 17.01 -8.32 -6.11
CA PHE A 292 16.38 -7.57 -7.19
C PHE A 292 14.95 -8.06 -7.44
N LEU A 293 14.02 -7.14 -7.63
CA LEU A 293 12.65 -7.45 -8.05
C LEU A 293 12.17 -6.47 -9.13
N PRO A 294 11.22 -6.86 -10.00
CA PRO A 294 10.66 -5.95 -10.99
C PRO A 294 9.86 -4.83 -10.33
N GLU A 295 10.19 -3.57 -10.62
CA GLU A 295 9.52 -2.41 -10.02
C GLU A 295 8.04 -2.35 -10.43
N ASN A 296 7.75 -2.66 -11.70
CA ASN A 296 6.40 -2.67 -12.28
C ASN A 296 5.48 -3.76 -11.70
N TYR A 297 6.02 -4.67 -10.88
CA TYR A 297 5.23 -5.69 -10.18
C TYR A 297 4.76 -5.21 -8.80
N THR A 298 5.04 -3.95 -8.46
CA THR A 298 4.80 -3.42 -7.13
C THR A 298 4.03 -2.09 -7.16
N GLU A 299 3.43 -1.76 -6.02
CA GLU A 299 2.88 -0.44 -5.74
C GLU A 299 3.39 0.09 -4.39
N ARG A 300 3.23 1.39 -4.12
CA ARG A 300 3.59 1.94 -2.81
C ARG A 300 2.63 1.46 -1.72
N ALA A 301 3.18 0.79 -0.72
CA ALA A 301 2.48 0.42 0.52
C ALA A 301 2.48 1.58 1.53
N HIS A 302 1.73 1.38 2.62
CA HIS A 302 1.73 2.29 3.77
C HIS A 302 2.83 1.88 4.76
N GLU A 303 3.42 2.84 5.46
CA GLU A 303 4.45 2.53 6.46
C GLU A 303 3.95 1.52 7.52
N SER A 304 2.74 1.77 8.01
CA SER A 304 2.10 0.95 9.05
C SER A 304 1.65 -0.45 8.59
N ASP A 305 1.68 -0.76 7.29
CA ASP A 305 1.35 -2.11 6.79
C ASP A 305 2.35 -3.16 7.29
N THR A 306 3.56 -2.73 7.65
CA THR A 306 4.62 -3.59 8.19
C THR A 306 4.71 -3.57 9.72
N TRP A 307 3.82 -2.84 10.39
CA TRP A 307 3.87 -2.73 11.85
C TRP A 307 3.16 -3.90 12.52
N VAL A 308 3.69 -4.31 13.66
CA VAL A 308 3.12 -5.40 14.45
C VAL A 308 2.30 -4.79 15.57
N LYS A 309 1.03 -5.20 15.66
CA LYS A 309 0.19 -4.86 16.81
C LYS A 309 0.42 -5.88 17.92
N HIS A 310 0.77 -5.39 19.10
CA HIS A 310 0.99 -6.20 20.30
C HIS A 310 -0.27 -6.22 21.18
N ARG A 311 -0.18 -5.75 22.43
CA ARG A 311 -1.29 -5.69 23.38
C ARG A 311 -2.08 -4.39 23.23
N SER A 312 -3.35 -4.46 23.61
CA SER A 312 -4.23 -3.29 23.62
C SER A 312 -5.18 -3.33 24.81
N LEU A 313 -5.47 -2.16 25.39
CA LEU A 313 -6.41 -1.99 26.49
C LEU A 313 -7.81 -1.72 25.93
N THR A 314 -8.71 -2.70 26.03
CA THR A 314 -10.14 -2.51 25.82
C THR A 314 -10.82 -2.48 27.18
N LYS A 315 -11.70 -1.50 27.45
CA LYS A 315 -12.64 -1.59 28.57
C LYS A 315 -13.45 -2.88 28.34
N THR A 316 -13.24 -3.89 29.17
CA THR A 316 -14.06 -5.10 29.21
C THR A 316 -15.45 -4.73 29.69
N GLU A 317 -16.38 -4.49 28.76
CA GLU A 317 -17.75 -4.88 29.01
C GLU A 317 -17.78 -6.41 28.97
N LYS A 318 -18.15 -7.05 30.08
CA LYS A 318 -18.36 -8.50 30.11
C LYS A 318 -19.48 -8.83 29.12
N GLU A 319 -19.14 -9.41 27.97
CA GLU A 319 -20.15 -10.04 27.11
C GLU A 319 -20.79 -11.22 27.89
N PRO A 320 -22.13 -11.36 27.88
CA PRO A 320 -22.78 -12.52 28.49
C PRO A 320 -22.45 -13.77 27.68
N ASN A 321 -21.94 -14.76 28.41
CA ASN A 321 -21.52 -16.06 27.94
C ASN A 321 -22.70 -16.84 27.32
N VAL A 322 -22.82 -16.86 25.99
CA VAL A 322 -23.70 -17.79 25.28
C VAL A 322 -22.84 -18.91 24.72
N LYS A 323 -23.01 -20.10 25.32
CA LYS A 323 -22.35 -21.35 24.91
C LYS A 323 -22.76 -21.71 23.47
N PRO A 324 -21.82 -22.15 22.60
CA PRO A 324 -22.18 -22.81 21.36
C PRO A 324 -22.35 -24.31 21.65
N ASN A 325 -23.61 -24.78 21.71
CA ASN A 325 -23.88 -26.19 21.48
C ASN A 325 -23.84 -26.43 19.97
N GLY A 326 -23.08 -27.45 19.57
CA GLY A 326 -22.76 -27.73 18.18
C GLY A 326 -23.94 -28.29 17.38
N GLU A 327 -23.83 -28.11 16.07
CA GLU A 327 -23.88 -29.20 15.10
C GLU A 327 -23.27 -28.73 13.78
N ALA A 328 -22.42 -29.57 13.21
CA ALA A 328 -21.68 -29.30 11.98
C ALA A 328 -22.60 -29.52 10.77
N HIS A 329 -22.78 -28.48 9.96
CA HIS A 329 -23.20 -28.65 8.57
C HIS A 329 -22.36 -27.78 7.64
N ASN A 330 -21.72 -28.49 6.70
CA ASN A 330 -20.89 -27.97 5.62
C ASN A 330 -21.56 -26.83 4.84
N LEU A 331 -20.87 -25.72 4.65
CA LEU A 331 -21.30 -24.63 3.77
C LEU A 331 -20.32 -24.45 2.60
N SER A 332 -20.74 -25.06 1.50
CA SER A 332 -20.37 -24.71 0.13
C SER A 332 -20.65 -23.23 -0.15
N MET A 333 -19.67 -22.53 -0.73
CA MET A 333 -19.82 -21.14 -1.15
C MET A 333 -20.77 -21.04 -2.34
N SER A 334 -22.00 -20.60 -2.09
CA SER A 334 -22.88 -20.04 -3.12
C SER A 334 -22.96 -18.52 -2.94
N ARG A 335 -22.57 -17.78 -3.99
CA ARG A 335 -22.74 -16.33 -4.12
C ARG A 335 -24.08 -16.05 -4.81
N SER A 336 -24.94 -15.24 -4.21
CA SER A 336 -26.05 -14.50 -4.85
C SER A 336 -26.44 -13.36 -3.89
N VAL A 337 -26.18 -12.08 -4.20
CA VAL A 337 -26.99 -11.13 -5.00
C VAL A 337 -28.44 -11.01 -4.53
N THR A 338 -28.74 -9.97 -3.74
CA THR A 338 -29.69 -8.88 -4.08
C THR A 338 -29.93 -8.02 -2.83
N ASN A 339 -29.74 -6.70 -2.96
CA ASN A 339 -30.50 -5.73 -2.16
C ASN A 339 -30.98 -4.67 -3.14
N VAL A 340 -32.24 -4.83 -3.54
CA VAL A 340 -33.00 -3.89 -4.37
C VAL A 340 -33.36 -2.71 -3.47
N VAL A 341 -32.79 -1.53 -3.74
CA VAL A 341 -33.31 -0.26 -3.23
C VAL A 341 -33.83 0.52 -4.43
N SER A 342 -35.11 0.85 -4.34
CA SER A 342 -35.95 1.57 -5.29
C SER A 342 -35.27 2.78 -5.95
N LEU A 343 -35.16 2.71 -7.28
CA LEU A 343 -34.85 3.84 -8.16
C LEU A 343 -36.14 4.63 -8.44
N GLN A 344 -36.24 5.83 -7.90
CA GLN A 344 -36.92 6.94 -8.59
C GLN A 344 -36.09 8.23 -8.42
N ASN A 345 -35.76 8.84 -9.56
CA ASN A 345 -34.99 10.05 -9.81
C ASN A 345 -33.46 10.00 -9.65
N THR A 346 -32.78 9.35 -10.59
CA THR A 346 -31.35 9.57 -10.86
C THR A 346 -31.17 10.51 -12.05
N ALA A 347 -30.71 11.74 -11.78
CA ALA A 347 -30.05 12.54 -12.80
C ALA A 347 -28.79 11.79 -13.27
N LEU A 348 -28.67 11.55 -14.58
CA LEU A 348 -27.47 10.95 -15.19
C LEU A 348 -26.22 11.77 -14.80
N ARG A 349 -25.36 11.21 -13.93
CA ARG A 349 -24.09 11.83 -13.55
C ARG A 349 -23.06 11.54 -14.64
N ARG A 350 -22.33 12.58 -15.07
CA ARG A 350 -21.23 12.45 -16.04
C ARG A 350 -20.09 11.64 -15.39
N GLY A 351 -19.71 10.54 -16.01
CA GLY A 351 -18.55 9.73 -15.63
C GLY A 351 -17.36 9.97 -16.56
N VAL A 352 -16.14 9.84 -16.03
CA VAL A 352 -14.90 9.84 -16.81
C VAL A 352 -14.13 8.59 -16.43
N LEU A 353 -13.79 7.76 -17.42
CA LEU A 353 -12.95 6.57 -17.26
C LEU A 353 -11.61 6.83 -17.94
N VAL A 354 -10.53 6.73 -17.18
CA VAL A 354 -9.15 6.82 -17.69
C VAL A 354 -8.53 5.42 -17.60
N MET A 355 -7.91 4.97 -18.68
CA MET A 355 -7.24 3.67 -18.75
C MET A 355 -5.91 3.77 -19.49
N SER A 356 -4.96 2.92 -19.12
CA SER A 356 -3.70 2.76 -19.83
C SER A 356 -3.91 1.95 -21.12
N HIS A 357 -2.97 2.09 -22.06
CA HIS A 357 -2.90 1.18 -23.21
C HIS A 357 -2.60 -0.27 -22.78
N GLY A 358 -2.96 -1.24 -23.62
CA GLY A 358 -2.60 -2.65 -23.43
C GLY A 358 -1.10 -2.93 -23.60
N GLU A 359 -0.70 -4.19 -23.43
CA GLU A 359 0.68 -4.66 -23.62
C GLU A 359 1.27 -4.27 -25.00
N ARG A 360 2.48 -3.71 -25.00
CA ARG A 360 3.21 -3.30 -26.21
C ARG A 360 4.19 -4.39 -26.67
N VAL A 361 4.45 -4.46 -27.98
CA VAL A 361 5.42 -5.42 -28.53
C VAL A 361 6.85 -5.19 -28.05
N ASP A 362 7.30 -3.95 -27.89
CA ASP A 362 8.67 -3.62 -27.47
C ASP A 362 8.93 -3.93 -25.99
N GLN A 363 7.89 -3.95 -25.16
CA GLN A 363 7.98 -4.38 -23.77
C GLN A 363 8.22 -5.89 -23.64
N VAL A 364 7.65 -6.67 -24.55
CA VAL A 364 7.75 -8.15 -24.55
C VAL A 364 9.02 -8.61 -25.26
N PHE A 365 9.30 -8.06 -26.44
CA PHE A 365 10.34 -8.53 -27.35
C PHE A 365 11.61 -7.66 -27.33
N GLY A 366 11.63 -6.63 -26.49
CA GLY A 366 12.77 -5.74 -26.30
C GLY A 366 12.96 -4.70 -27.42
N LYS A 367 14.03 -3.91 -27.30
CA LYS A 367 14.32 -2.78 -28.21
C LYS A 367 14.54 -3.19 -29.68
N SER A 368 14.97 -4.43 -29.92
CA SER A 368 15.20 -4.98 -31.26
C SER A 368 13.99 -5.75 -31.82
N TRP A 369 12.79 -5.58 -31.25
CA TRP A 369 11.59 -6.32 -31.68
C TRP A 369 11.32 -6.19 -33.18
N LEU A 370 11.55 -5.00 -33.76
CA LEU A 370 11.28 -4.76 -35.18
C LEU A 370 12.18 -5.61 -36.08
N GLN A 371 13.44 -5.81 -35.69
CA GLN A 371 14.38 -6.67 -36.43
C GLN A 371 13.96 -8.15 -36.39
N GLN A 372 13.28 -8.57 -35.33
CA GLN A 372 12.80 -9.95 -35.17
C GLN A 372 11.63 -10.24 -36.13
N CYS A 373 10.82 -9.25 -36.47
CA CYS A 373 9.60 -9.40 -37.29
C CYS A 373 9.74 -8.83 -38.72
N LEU A 374 10.95 -8.57 -39.19
CA LEU A 374 11.22 -8.13 -40.57
C LEU A 374 12.04 -9.19 -41.33
N THR A 375 11.61 -9.50 -42.55
CA THR A 375 12.38 -10.32 -43.49
C THR A 375 13.55 -9.53 -44.07
N ALA A 376 14.48 -10.23 -44.76
CA ALA A 376 15.63 -9.59 -45.41
C ALA A 376 15.23 -8.53 -46.47
N ASP A 377 14.05 -8.67 -47.10
CA ASP A 377 13.46 -7.68 -48.01
C ASP A 377 12.64 -6.59 -47.30
N GLY A 378 12.67 -6.54 -45.97
CA GLY A 378 12.03 -5.50 -45.15
C GLY A 378 10.51 -5.65 -45.02
N LYS A 379 9.96 -6.84 -45.29
CA LYS A 379 8.52 -7.12 -45.10
C LYS A 379 8.26 -7.63 -43.69
N TYR A 380 7.11 -7.21 -43.15
CA TYR A 380 6.65 -7.73 -41.87
C TYR A 380 6.27 -9.20 -41.96
N TYR A 381 6.73 -9.99 -41.01
CA TYR A 381 6.25 -11.35 -40.77
C TYR A 381 6.10 -11.59 -39.26
N ARG A 382 5.13 -12.44 -38.91
CA ARG A 382 4.82 -12.73 -37.51
C ARG A 382 5.74 -13.85 -37.00
N ALA A 383 6.84 -13.46 -36.36
CA ALA A 383 7.85 -14.40 -35.83
C ALA A 383 7.39 -15.15 -34.57
N ASP A 384 6.44 -14.58 -33.82
CA ASP A 384 5.87 -15.11 -32.58
C ASP A 384 4.37 -14.84 -32.54
N LEU A 385 3.58 -15.71 -31.89
CA LEU A 385 2.14 -15.54 -31.81
C LEU A 385 1.71 -14.32 -30.99
N ASN A 386 2.57 -13.74 -30.16
CA ASN A 386 2.25 -12.50 -29.47
C ASN A 386 2.54 -11.25 -30.32
N PHE A 387 3.19 -11.36 -31.49
CA PHE A 387 3.19 -10.28 -32.48
C PHE A 387 1.84 -10.16 -33.19
N PRO A 388 1.38 -8.93 -33.55
CA PRO A 388 0.12 -8.73 -34.26
C PRO A 388 0.09 -9.45 -35.61
N SER A 389 -1.10 -9.72 -36.15
CA SER A 389 -1.23 -10.37 -37.47
C SER A 389 -0.72 -9.51 -38.63
N SER A 390 -0.68 -8.19 -38.45
CA SER A 390 -0.26 -7.21 -39.44
C SER A 390 0.09 -5.88 -38.78
N LEU A 391 0.96 -5.10 -39.42
CA LEU A 391 1.21 -3.70 -39.07
C LEU A 391 0.45 -2.75 -40.02
N PRO A 392 0.01 -1.57 -39.55
CA PRO A 392 -0.56 -0.55 -40.41
C PRO A 392 0.39 -0.19 -41.55
N ARG A 393 -0.13 -0.05 -42.77
CA ARG A 393 0.66 0.45 -43.90
C ARG A 393 0.93 1.94 -43.68
N GLN A 394 2.19 2.32 -43.55
CA GLN A 394 2.63 3.71 -43.50
C GLN A 394 3.45 4.05 -44.75
N LYS A 395 3.39 5.32 -45.18
CA LYS A 395 4.11 5.82 -46.36
C LYS A 395 5.61 5.95 -46.12
N ASP A 396 5.99 6.21 -44.87
CA ASP A 396 7.37 6.40 -44.43
C ASP A 396 7.82 5.19 -43.59
N SER A 397 8.73 4.38 -44.14
CA SER A 397 9.58 3.38 -43.47
C SER A 397 9.09 2.68 -42.18
N MET A 398 9.13 1.34 -42.18
CA MET A 398 8.85 0.49 -41.00
C MET A 398 9.64 0.85 -39.73
N LYS A 399 10.76 1.58 -39.86
CA LYS A 399 11.57 2.06 -38.72
C LYS A 399 10.81 3.00 -37.77
N GLN A 400 9.74 3.64 -38.21
CA GLN A 400 8.95 4.54 -37.36
C GLN A 400 8.29 3.81 -36.17
N PHE A 401 7.97 2.52 -36.34
CA PHE A 401 7.43 1.70 -35.27
C PHE A 401 8.43 1.45 -34.13
N GLU A 402 9.74 1.64 -34.33
CA GLU A 402 10.72 1.56 -33.23
C GLU A 402 10.43 2.58 -32.12
N CYS A 403 9.95 3.78 -32.51
CA CYS A 403 9.61 4.86 -31.59
C CYS A 403 8.11 4.95 -31.27
N ASP A 404 7.25 4.29 -32.04
CA ASP A 404 5.80 4.20 -31.77
C ASP A 404 5.29 2.76 -31.97
N PRO A 405 5.63 1.84 -31.05
CA PRO A 405 5.33 0.43 -31.19
C PRO A 405 3.84 0.11 -31.03
N PRO A 406 3.32 -0.88 -31.76
CA PRO A 406 1.94 -1.34 -31.64
C PRO A 406 1.70 -2.17 -30.37
N LEU A 407 0.43 -2.51 -30.12
CA LEU A 407 0.04 -3.55 -29.17
C LEU A 407 0.49 -4.94 -29.64
N SER A 408 0.77 -5.81 -28.66
CA SER A 408 0.89 -7.26 -28.86
C SER A 408 -0.48 -7.93 -29.02
N CYS A 409 -0.54 -9.21 -29.40
CA CYS A 409 -1.80 -9.96 -29.41
C CYS A 409 -2.44 -10.03 -28.02
N CYS A 410 -1.64 -10.18 -26.96
CA CYS A 410 -2.11 -10.10 -25.58
C CYS A 410 -2.65 -8.70 -25.24
N GLY A 411 -1.99 -7.62 -25.69
CA GLY A 411 -2.47 -6.25 -25.52
C GLY A 411 -3.81 -5.98 -26.21
N ILE A 412 -3.98 -6.54 -27.42
CA ILE A 412 -5.26 -6.53 -28.16
C ILE A 412 -6.34 -7.27 -27.36
N PHE A 413 -6.04 -8.47 -26.87
CA PHE A 413 -6.97 -9.28 -26.07
C PHE A 413 -7.39 -8.57 -24.79
N GLN A 414 -6.44 -8.00 -24.03
CA GLN A 414 -6.70 -7.21 -22.83
C GLN A 414 -7.68 -6.06 -23.11
N SER A 415 -7.42 -5.30 -24.17
CA SER A 415 -8.24 -4.14 -24.56
C SER A 415 -9.68 -4.55 -24.92
N ARG A 416 -9.82 -5.65 -25.66
CA ARG A 416 -11.14 -6.17 -26.02
C ARG A 416 -11.92 -6.69 -24.81
N LEU A 417 -11.27 -7.43 -23.92
CA LEU A 417 -11.89 -7.99 -22.72
C LEU A 417 -12.41 -6.88 -21.79
N ILE A 418 -11.69 -5.76 -21.68
CA ILE A 418 -12.16 -4.58 -20.94
C ILE A 418 -13.45 -4.03 -21.58
N GLY A 419 -13.50 -3.90 -22.91
CA GLY A 419 -14.70 -3.47 -23.62
C GLY A 419 -15.90 -4.40 -23.40
N GLU A 420 -15.68 -5.71 -23.43
CA GLU A 420 -16.70 -6.72 -23.16
C GLU A 420 -17.22 -6.62 -21.72
N ALA A 421 -16.33 -6.44 -20.73
CA ALA A 421 -16.73 -6.22 -19.34
C ALA A 421 -17.53 -4.92 -19.14
N LEU A 422 -17.17 -3.83 -19.82
CA LEU A 422 -17.94 -2.58 -19.78
C LEU A 422 -19.33 -2.73 -20.40
N LEU A 423 -19.45 -3.57 -21.45
CA LEU A 423 -20.74 -3.91 -22.06
C LEU A 423 -21.62 -4.71 -21.11
N GLU A 424 -21.07 -5.69 -20.42
CA GLU A 424 -21.78 -6.51 -19.42
C GLU A 424 -22.31 -5.69 -18.25
N GLN A 425 -21.64 -4.58 -17.92
CA GLN A 425 -22.06 -3.63 -16.89
C GLN A 425 -22.99 -2.52 -17.43
N GLU A 426 -23.44 -2.63 -18.67
CA GLU A 426 -24.34 -1.67 -19.33
C GLU A 426 -23.81 -0.22 -19.30
N VAL A 427 -22.48 -0.05 -19.37
CA VAL A 427 -21.85 1.28 -19.33
C VAL A 427 -22.09 2.00 -20.66
N THR A 428 -22.77 3.16 -20.60
CA THR A 428 -22.95 4.02 -21.77
C THR A 428 -21.70 4.86 -22.03
N VAL A 429 -21.10 4.73 -23.21
CA VAL A 429 -19.95 5.54 -23.64
C VAL A 429 -20.38 6.54 -24.71
N SER A 430 -20.27 7.84 -24.40
CA SER A 430 -20.65 8.92 -25.32
C SER A 430 -19.48 9.46 -26.14
N SER A 431 -18.26 9.40 -25.58
CA SER A 431 -17.06 9.99 -26.17
C SER A 431 -15.84 9.16 -25.80
N VAL A 432 -14.91 9.00 -26.73
CA VAL A 432 -13.60 8.34 -26.51
C VAL A 432 -12.49 9.28 -26.96
N TYR A 433 -11.49 9.46 -26.09
CA TYR A 433 -10.29 10.24 -26.35
C TYR A 433 -9.08 9.31 -26.24
N SER A 434 -8.09 9.51 -27.11
CA SER A 434 -6.85 8.74 -27.09
C SER A 434 -5.65 9.65 -27.25
N SER A 435 -4.56 9.31 -26.55
CA SER A 435 -3.21 9.78 -26.89
C SER A 435 -2.86 9.42 -28.35
N PRO A 436 -2.01 10.20 -29.04
CA PRO A 436 -1.62 9.95 -30.44
C PRO A 436 -0.73 8.72 -30.63
N ALA A 437 -0.17 8.14 -29.56
CA ALA A 437 0.62 6.92 -29.66
C ALA A 437 -0.21 5.74 -30.21
N LEU A 438 0.36 4.98 -31.15
CA LEU A 438 -0.35 3.90 -31.85
C LEU A 438 -0.97 2.88 -30.89
N ARG A 439 -0.23 2.49 -29.85
CA ARG A 439 -0.70 1.60 -28.76
C ARG A 439 -1.99 2.10 -28.08
N CYS A 440 -2.13 3.41 -27.90
CA CYS A 440 -3.30 4.02 -27.26
C CYS A 440 -4.50 4.01 -28.21
N VAL A 441 -4.28 4.36 -29.48
CA VAL A 441 -5.33 4.33 -30.52
C VAL A 441 -5.84 2.90 -30.74
N GLN A 442 -4.94 1.92 -30.79
CA GLN A 442 -5.30 0.50 -30.89
C GLN A 442 -6.07 0.00 -29.67
N THR A 443 -5.68 0.43 -28.46
CA THR A 443 -6.41 0.11 -27.23
C THR A 443 -7.84 0.64 -27.31
N ALA A 444 -8.01 1.92 -27.67
CA ALA A 444 -9.32 2.55 -27.82
C ALA A 444 -10.19 1.84 -28.86
N GLN A 445 -9.61 1.45 -30.01
CA GLN A 445 -10.31 0.70 -31.05
C GLN A 445 -10.83 -0.65 -30.52
N HIS A 446 -9.99 -1.43 -29.83
CA HIS A 446 -10.37 -2.76 -29.35
C HIS A 446 -11.34 -2.70 -28.16
N VAL A 447 -11.26 -1.68 -27.31
CA VAL A 447 -12.27 -1.41 -26.29
C VAL A 447 -13.63 -1.09 -26.93
N LEU A 448 -13.67 -0.25 -27.96
CA LEU A 448 -14.89 0.06 -28.71
C LEU A 448 -15.48 -1.18 -29.42
N GLN A 449 -14.64 -2.08 -29.92
CA GLN A 449 -15.07 -3.36 -30.47
C GLN A 449 -15.71 -4.25 -29.39
N GLY A 450 -15.09 -4.40 -28.22
CA GLY A 450 -15.67 -5.17 -27.10
C GLY A 450 -17.01 -4.59 -26.62
N LEU A 451 -17.12 -3.25 -26.60
CA LEU A 451 -18.34 -2.51 -26.30
C LEU A 451 -19.42 -2.59 -27.38
N LYS A 452 -19.12 -3.14 -28.56
CA LYS A 452 -20.01 -3.12 -29.75
C LYS A 452 -20.43 -1.71 -30.17
N LEU A 453 -19.51 -0.76 -30.01
CA LEU A 453 -19.65 0.65 -30.37
C LEU A 453 -18.74 1.09 -31.53
N ASN A 454 -18.04 0.13 -32.17
CA ASN A 454 -17.32 0.38 -33.41
C ASN A 454 -18.23 1.09 -34.43
N GLN A 455 -17.67 2.04 -35.18
CA GLN A 455 -18.40 2.90 -36.14
C GLN A 455 -19.50 3.82 -35.55
N LYS A 456 -19.95 3.61 -34.30
CA LYS A 456 -20.94 4.46 -33.61
C LYS A 456 -20.31 5.60 -32.84
N VAL A 457 -19.18 5.31 -32.17
CA VAL A 457 -18.39 6.30 -31.45
C VAL A 457 -17.02 6.37 -32.10
N ARG A 458 -16.57 7.58 -32.43
CA ARG A 458 -15.27 7.82 -33.05
C ARG A 458 -14.24 8.28 -32.02
N ILE A 459 -12.99 7.88 -32.21
CA ILE A 459 -11.84 8.16 -31.35
C ILE A 459 -11.33 9.57 -31.65
N ARG A 460 -11.29 10.41 -30.61
CA ARG A 460 -10.71 11.76 -30.65
C ARG A 460 -9.24 11.69 -30.25
N VAL A 461 -8.35 11.89 -31.22
CA VAL A 461 -6.90 11.85 -30.97
C VAL A 461 -6.47 13.19 -30.35
N GLU A 462 -6.09 13.17 -29.08
CA GLU A 462 -5.73 14.34 -28.28
C GLU A 462 -4.23 14.32 -27.92
N PRO A 463 -3.39 15.15 -28.56
CA PRO A 463 -1.96 15.25 -28.27
C PRO A 463 -1.65 15.60 -26.82
N GLY A 464 -2.52 16.36 -26.13
CA GLY A 464 -2.37 16.70 -24.71
C GLY A 464 -2.43 15.50 -23.76
N LEU A 465 -2.89 14.34 -24.24
CA LEU A 465 -2.87 13.07 -23.50
C LEU A 465 -1.58 12.26 -23.72
N PHE A 466 -0.61 12.77 -24.49
CA PHE A 466 0.67 12.09 -24.65
C PHE A 466 1.51 12.11 -23.36
N GLU A 467 2.34 11.08 -23.19
CA GLU A 467 3.13 10.88 -21.99
C GLU A 467 4.19 11.97 -21.79
N TRP A 468 4.68 12.11 -20.56
CA TRP A 468 5.59 13.18 -20.18
C TRP A 468 6.97 12.99 -20.83
N THR A 469 7.38 13.93 -21.67
CA THR A 469 8.61 13.87 -22.48
C THR A 469 9.90 14.32 -21.76
N LYS A 470 9.86 14.67 -20.47
CA LYS A 470 10.97 15.39 -19.79
C LYS A 470 11.99 14.51 -19.07
N TRP A 471 11.72 13.23 -18.85
CA TRP A 471 12.66 12.35 -18.13
C TRP A 471 13.77 11.76 -19.01
N GLU A 472 13.68 11.91 -20.33
CA GLU A 472 14.69 11.45 -21.27
C GLU A 472 15.06 12.59 -22.22
N ALA A 473 16.09 13.38 -21.87
CA ALA A 473 16.56 14.52 -22.66
C ALA A 473 17.03 14.15 -24.10
N SER A 474 16.99 12.86 -24.47
CA SER A 474 17.43 12.30 -25.75
C SER A 474 16.33 11.63 -26.60
N ARG A 475 15.09 11.42 -26.09
CA ARG A 475 14.01 10.85 -26.91
C ARG A 475 13.27 11.96 -27.66
N ALA A 476 13.54 12.09 -28.96
CA ALA A 476 12.72 12.90 -29.85
C ALA A 476 11.25 12.43 -29.77
N ILE A 477 10.31 13.38 -29.79
CA ILE A 477 8.87 13.06 -29.85
C ILE A 477 8.66 12.13 -31.05
N PRO A 478 8.07 10.93 -30.86
CA PRO A 478 7.83 10.02 -31.96
C PRO A 478 7.01 10.72 -33.04
N LYS A 479 7.35 10.47 -34.31
CA LYS A 479 6.46 10.84 -35.39
C LYS A 479 5.24 9.92 -35.28
N PHE A 480 4.10 10.44 -34.82
CA PHE A 480 2.86 9.67 -34.74
C PHE A 480 2.23 9.53 -36.12
N MET A 481 1.39 8.51 -36.29
CA MET A 481 0.51 8.43 -37.46
C MET A 481 -0.42 9.63 -37.50
N THR A 482 -0.56 10.23 -38.67
CA THR A 482 -1.52 11.30 -38.91
C THR A 482 -2.96 10.75 -38.83
N VAL A 483 -3.93 11.64 -38.57
CA VAL A 483 -5.36 11.28 -38.61
C VAL A 483 -5.74 10.59 -39.93
N ALA A 484 -5.20 11.05 -41.06
CA ALA A 484 -5.45 10.45 -42.36
C ALA A 484 -4.90 9.02 -42.46
N GLU A 485 -3.67 8.79 -41.97
CA GLU A 485 -3.06 7.45 -41.97
C GLU A 485 -3.77 6.49 -41.01
N LEU A 486 -4.25 6.98 -39.86
CA LEU A 486 -5.06 6.17 -38.95
C LEU A 486 -6.39 5.75 -39.57
N VAL A 487 -7.05 6.64 -40.32
CA VAL A 487 -8.27 6.31 -41.07
C VAL A 487 -7.97 5.33 -42.21
N GLU A 488 -6.88 5.51 -42.95
CA GLU A 488 -6.44 4.58 -44.01
C GLU A 488 -6.14 3.19 -43.42
N ALA A 489 -5.61 3.14 -42.19
CA ALA A 489 -5.41 1.91 -41.42
C ALA A 489 -6.70 1.34 -40.78
N SER A 490 -7.88 1.89 -41.12
CA SER A 490 -9.20 1.43 -40.66
C SER A 490 -9.45 1.57 -39.15
N TYR A 491 -8.85 2.57 -38.50
CA TYR A 491 -9.23 2.97 -37.14
C TYR A 491 -10.42 3.94 -37.17
N ASP A 492 -11.35 3.83 -36.21
CA ASP A 492 -12.56 4.64 -36.15
C ASP A 492 -12.27 6.07 -35.62
N ILE A 493 -11.53 6.90 -36.37
CA ILE A 493 -11.07 8.22 -35.92
C ILE A 493 -12.11 9.32 -36.20
N ASP A 494 -12.26 10.26 -35.25
CA ASP A 494 -13.05 11.48 -35.41
C ASP A 494 -12.24 12.55 -36.16
N THR A 495 -12.42 12.62 -37.48
CA THR A 495 -11.72 13.60 -38.33
C THR A 495 -12.17 15.05 -38.12
N SER A 496 -13.23 15.28 -37.35
CA SER A 496 -13.73 16.63 -37.03
C SER A 496 -13.14 17.21 -35.75
N TYR A 497 -12.48 16.37 -34.94
CA TYR A 497 -11.80 16.77 -33.71
C TYR A 497 -10.53 17.57 -34.02
N ARG A 498 -10.31 18.66 -33.27
CA ARG A 498 -9.17 19.58 -33.46
C ARG A 498 -8.48 19.89 -32.15
#